data_AF-A0A4Q3I836-F1
#
_entry.id   AF-A0A4Q3I836-F1
#
_cell.length_a   1.000
_cell.length_b   1.000
_cell.length_c   1.000
_cell.angle_alpha   90.00
_cell.angle_beta   90.00
_cell.angle_gamma   90.00
#
_symmetry.space_group_name_H-M   'P 1'
#
loop_
_entity.id
_entity.type
_entity.pdbx_description
1 polymer ?
#
loop_
_entity_poly.entity_id
_entity_poly.type
_entity_poly.pdbx_seq_one_letter_code
_entity_poly.pdbx_strand_id
1 'polypeptide(L)' 'MASIEQIIDDFAYLEEWEDRYRYVIELGKAMPDLSDDKKTAENKVQGCASQVWVVSHGSDDSADPV' A
#
# COMPACT_ATOMS: atom_id res chain seq x y z
N MET A 1 11.38 -3.60 -2.97
CA MET A 1 10.27 -2.64 -2.87
C MET A 1 10.78 -1.32 -3.40
N ALA A 2 10.05 -0.64 -4.28
CA ALA A 2 10.46 0.68 -4.79
C ALA A 2 10.43 1.70 -3.64
N SER A 3 11.34 2.68 -3.65
CA SER A 3 11.27 3.80 -2.70
C SER A 3 10.11 4.73 -3.09
N ILE A 4 9.61 5.53 -2.13
CA ILE A 4 8.57 6.52 -2.41
C ILE A 4 9.05 7.53 -3.45
N GLU A 5 10.30 7.98 -3.38
CA GLU A 5 10.91 8.91 -4.35
C GLU A 5 10.87 8.32 -5.77
N GLN A 6 11.24 7.04 -5.92
CA GLN A 6 11.21 6.37 -7.22
C GLN A 6 9.78 6.25 -7.76
N ILE A 7 8.80 5.95 -6.90
CA ILE A 7 7.39 5.90 -7.30
C ILE A 7 6.94 7.28 -7.78
N ILE A 8 7.28 8.36 -7.06
CA ILE A 8 6.92 9.73 -7.47
C ILE A 8 7.53 10.09 -8.83
N ASP A 9 8.81 9.78 -9.01
CA ASP A 9 9.51 10.01 -10.27
C ASP A 9 8.86 9.22 -11.43
N ASP A 10 8.58 7.94 -11.22
CA ASP A 10 7.89 7.10 -12.22
C ASP A 10 6.53 7.71 -12.61
N PHE A 11 5.73 8.16 -11.63
CA PHE A 11 4.44 8.80 -11.87
C PHE A 11 4.56 10.12 -12.67
N ALA A 12 5.67 10.83 -12.58
CA ALA A 12 5.89 12.06 -13.35
C ALA A 12 6.07 11.79 -14.85
N TYR A 13 6.53 10.58 -15.22
CA TYR A 13 6.64 10.15 -16.62
C TYR A 13 5.37 9.50 -17.16
N LEU A 14 4.47 9.01 -16.29
CA LEU A 14 3.19 8.44 -16.70
C LEU A 14 2.18 9.55 -17.00
N GLU A 15 1.97 9.84 -18.29
CA GLU A 15 1.03 10.88 -18.74
C GLU A 15 -0.42 10.38 -18.74
N GLU A 16 -0.63 9.14 -19.18
CA GLU A 16 -1.96 8.56 -19.33
C GLU A 16 -2.51 8.00 -18.01
N TRP A 17 -3.80 8.25 -17.76
CA TRP A 17 -4.48 7.76 -16.56
C TRP A 17 -4.46 6.23 -16.45
N GLU A 18 -4.65 5.53 -17.58
CA GLU A 18 -4.66 4.07 -17.60
C GLU A 18 -3.32 3.48 -17.14
N ASP A 19 -2.21 4.12 -17.52
CA ASP A 19 -0.87 3.66 -17.17
C ASP A 19 -0.58 3.88 -15.68
N ARG A 20 -1.02 5.02 -15.13
CA ARG A 20 -0.96 5.28 -13.68
C ARG A 20 -1.72 4.22 -12.89
N TYR A 21 -2.94 3.91 -13.31
CA TYR A 21 -3.76 2.90 -12.65
C TYR A 21 -3.14 1.50 -12.74
N ARG A 22 -2.64 1.10 -13.92
CA ARG A 22 -1.90 -0.16 -14.08
C ARG A 22 -0.68 -0.22 -13.18
N TYR A 23 0.09 0.86 -13.09
CA TYR A 23 1.29 0.90 -12.26
C TYR A 23 0.96 0.65 -10.78
N VAL A 24 -0.09 1.26 -10.23
CA VAL A 24 -0.55 0.98 -8.86
C VAL A 24 -0.90 -0.50 -8.66
N ILE A 25 -1.57 -1.12 -9.63
CA ILE A 25 -1.91 -2.55 -9.56
C ILE A 25 -0.65 -3.41 -9.51
N GLU A 26 0.33 -3.13 -10.37
CA GLU A 26 1.56 -3.92 -10.42
C GLU A 26 2.40 -3.74 -9.14
N LEU A 27 2.44 -2.54 -8.57
CA LEU A 27 3.03 -2.31 -7.25
C LEU A 27 2.34 -3.15 -6.17
N GLY A 28 1.00 -3.18 -6.16
CA GLY A 28 0.22 -3.99 -5.22
C GLY A 28 0.45 -5.49 -5.39
N LYS A 29 0.53 -6.00 -6.62
CA LYS A 29 0.81 -7.41 -6.92
C LYS A 29 2.23 -7.84 -6.54
N ALA A 30 3.19 -6.92 -6.60
CA ALA A 30 4.57 -7.17 -6.22
C ALA A 30 4.79 -7.21 -4.70
N MET A 31 3.78 -6.81 -3.90
CA MET A 31 3.86 -6.89 -2.46
C MET A 31 3.82 -8.36 -1.98
N PRO A 32 4.54 -8.70 -0.91
CA PRO A 32 4.41 -10.00 -0.28
C PRO A 32 2.98 -10.24 0.21
N ASP A 33 2.50 -11.47 0.06
CA ASP A 33 1.21 -11.86 0.61
C ASP A 33 1.20 -11.74 2.13
N LEU A 34 0.09 -11.22 2.66
CA LEU A 34 -0.15 -11.22 4.10
C LEU A 34 -0.53 -12.62 4.56
N SER A 35 0.22 -13.14 5.53
CA SER A 35 -0.06 -14.44 6.15
C SER A 35 -1.48 -14.51 6.74
N ASP A 36 -2.13 -15.66 6.63
CA ASP A 36 -3.53 -15.82 7.01
C ASP A 36 -3.80 -15.61 8.51
N ASP A 37 -2.82 -15.89 9.38
CA ASP A 37 -2.90 -15.62 10.83
C ASP A 37 -2.99 -14.12 11.14
N LYS A 38 -2.61 -13.25 10.20
CA LYS A 38 -2.69 -11.80 10.33
C LYS A 38 -3.98 -11.21 9.78
N LYS A 39 -4.82 -12.00 9.09
CA LYS A 39 -6.14 -11.57 8.59
C LYS A 39 -7.21 -11.59 9.68
N THR A 40 -6.92 -10.95 10.82
CA THR A 40 -7.79 -10.90 12.00
C THR A 40 -8.74 -9.69 11.95
N ALA A 41 -9.70 -9.63 12.87
CA ALA A 41 -10.58 -8.47 12.99
C ALA A 41 -9.84 -7.20 13.46
N GLU A 42 -8.76 -7.37 14.24
CA GLU A 42 -7.92 -6.27 14.75
C GLU A 42 -7.18 -5.55 13.62
N ASN A 43 -6.64 -6.31 12.66
CA ASN A 43 -5.92 -5.75 11.51
C ASN A 43 -6.85 -5.32 10.37
N LYS A 44 -8.17 -5.51 10.51
CA LYS A 44 -9.13 -5.26 9.42
C LYS A 44 -9.53 -3.79 9.38
N VAL A 45 -9.29 -3.15 8.24
CA VAL A 45 -9.69 -1.76 7.98
C VAL A 45 -11.20 -1.68 7.78
N GLN A 46 -11.86 -0.78 8.50
CA GLN A 46 -13.30 -0.57 8.41
C GLN A 46 -13.63 0.52 7.39
N GLY A 47 -14.75 0.37 6.67
CA GLY A 47 -15.26 1.38 5.73
C GLY A 47 -14.73 1.26 4.29
N CYS A 48 -13.81 0.35 4.01
CA CYS A 48 -13.39 0.07 2.64
C CYS A 48 -14.47 -0.73 1.87
N ALA A 49 -14.59 -0.47 0.56
CA ALA A 49 -15.48 -1.21 -0.33
C ALA A 49 -15.07 -2.69 -0.54
N SER A 50 -13.83 -3.03 -0.18
CA SER A 50 -13.27 -4.39 -0.23
C SER A 50 -12.70 -4.76 1.13
N GLN A 51 -12.43 -6.05 1.33
CA GLN A 51 -11.78 -6.51 2.55
C GLN A 51 -10.30 -6.14 2.52
N VAL A 52 -9.85 -5.35 3.49
CA VAL A 52 -8.47 -4.86 3.59
C VAL A 52 -7.94 -5.17 4.99
N TRP A 53 -6.70 -5.66 5.05
CA TRP A 53 -5.98 -5.89 6.31
C TRP A 53 -4.62 -5.19 6.26
N VAL A 54 -4.25 -4.54 7.36
CA VAL A 54 -2.98 -3.82 7.52
C VAL A 54 -2.36 -4.21 8.86
N VAL A 55 -1.07 -4.53 8.85
CA VAL A 55 -0.27 -4.74 10.06
C VAL A 55 0.79 -3.66 10.11
N SER A 56 0.75 -2.80 11.13
CA SER A 56 1.79 -1.82 11.39
C SER A 56 2.77 -2.36 12.44
N HIS A 57 4.04 -2.05 12.26
CA HIS A 57 5.06 -2.27 13.28
C HIS A 57 5.58 -0.88 13.65
N GLY A 58 5.20 -0.39 14.83
CA GLY A 58 5.78 0.84 15.33
C GLY A 58 7.24 0.60 15.71
N SER A 59 8.18 1.29 15.05
CA SER A 59 9.31 1.81 15.81
C SER A 59 8.77 2.92 16.71
N ASP A 60 9.21 3.01 17.96
CA ASP A 60 8.85 4.05 18.96
C ASP A 60 9.27 5.49 18.56
N ASP A 61 9.12 5.86 17.29
CA ASP A 61 9.37 7.19 16.75
C ASP A 61 8.08 7.71 16.14
N SER A 62 7.12 7.95 17.03
CA SER A 62 5.80 8.47 16.71
C SER A 62 5.91 9.91 16.20
N ALA A 63 5.93 10.08 14.88
CA ALA A 63 5.26 11.21 14.26
C ALA A 63 4.03 10.64 13.55
N ASP A 64 2.89 10.71 14.25
CA ASP A 64 1.56 10.42 13.72
C ASP A 64 1.29 11.39 12.55
N PRO A 65 1.28 10.95 11.27
CA PRO A 65 0.98 11.82 10.16
C PRO A 65 -0.54 11.84 10.00
N VAL A 66 -1.19 12.77 10.71
CA VAL A 66 -2.59 13.15 10.48
C VAL A 66 -2.75 13.78 9.11
#